data_AF-A0A1W9WF65-F1
#
_entry.id   AF-A0A1W9WF65-F1
#
_cell.length_a   1.000
_cell.length_b   1.000
_cell.length_c   1.000
_cell.angle_alpha   90.00
_cell.angle_beta   90.00
_cell.angle_gamma   90.00
#
_symmetry.space_group_name_H-M   'P 1'
#
loop_
_entity.id
_entity.type
_entity.pdbx_description
1 polymer ?
#
loop_
_entity_poly.entity_id
_entity_poly.type
_entity_poly.pdbx_seq_one_letter_code
_entity_poly.pdbx_strand_id
1 'polypeptide(L)'
;MLGVTYDPLRDELFVAEKGKGATLNGQPISVSQIKEIHKALVATGFPYKRHIEPPPNIPELTRVMPNVQGIRRGGSAALDVAYVACGRLDGYWESSLHLWDWIGGVLMVKEAGGIVTQMDGITWSMKSTTLVVGNPFIQPTLLKMVQ
;
A
#
# COMPACT_ATOMS: atom_id res chain seq x y z
N MET A 1 18.31 -6.00 -6.78
CA MET A 1 17.17 -6.36 -5.90
C MET A 1 15.98 -6.66 -6.79
N LEU A 2 15.22 -7.69 -6.46
CA LEU A 2 14.03 -8.13 -7.18
C LEU A 2 12.87 -8.24 -6.18
N GLY A 3 11.66 -7.82 -6.59
CA GLY A 3 10.42 -8.02 -5.85
C GLY A 3 9.41 -8.74 -6.75
N VAL A 4 8.73 -9.76 -6.21
CA VAL A 4 7.76 -10.56 -6.95
C VAL A 4 6.53 -10.81 -6.07
N THR A 5 5.35 -10.63 -6.65
CA THR A 5 4.05 -10.99 -6.07
C THR A 5 3.26 -11.69 -7.17
N TYR A 6 2.67 -12.84 -6.88
CA TYR A 6 1.87 -13.60 -7.83
C TYR A 6 0.47 -13.85 -7.27
N ASP A 7 -0.56 -13.46 -8.01
CA ASP A 7 -1.94 -13.88 -7.76
C ASP A 7 -2.27 -15.07 -8.66
N PRO A 8 -2.28 -16.32 -8.13
CA PRO A 8 -2.55 -17.51 -8.92
C PRO A 8 -4.02 -17.62 -9.37
N LEU A 9 -4.95 -16.91 -8.71
CA LEU A 9 -6.36 -16.97 -9.09
C LEU A 9 -6.67 -16.12 -10.32
N ARG A 10 -5.85 -15.09 -10.56
CA ARG A 10 -5.99 -14.16 -11.70
C ARG A 10 -4.90 -14.31 -12.74
N ASP A 11 -3.92 -15.17 -12.48
CA ASP A 11 -2.69 -15.29 -13.26
C ASP A 11 -1.98 -13.94 -13.44
N GLU A 12 -1.78 -13.23 -12.33
CA GLU A 12 -1.15 -11.91 -12.31
C GLU A 12 0.21 -11.97 -11.62
N LEU A 13 1.27 -11.83 -12.41
CA LEU A 13 2.66 -11.78 -11.96
C LEU A 13 3.14 -10.33 -11.95
N PHE A 14 3.32 -9.79 -10.75
CA PHE A 14 3.92 -8.48 -10.52
C PHE A 14 5.41 -8.65 -10.25
N VAL A 15 6.25 -7.94 -11.00
CA VAL A 15 7.72 -8.00 -10.88
C VAL A 15 8.31 -6.61 -10.91
N ALA A 16 9.26 -6.34 -10.01
CA ALA A 16 10.08 -5.14 -10.08
C ALA A 16 11.56 -5.47 -9.87
N GLU A 17 12.41 -4.84 -10.68
CA GLU A 17 13.87 -4.89 -10.54
C GLU A 17 14.39 -3.48 -10.32
N LYS A 18 15.29 -3.33 -9.34
CA LYS A 18 15.84 -2.04 -8.96
C LYS A 18 16.48 -1.33 -10.17
N GLY A 19 15.97 -0.15 -10.51
CA GLY A 19 16.42 0.68 -11.62
C GLY A 19 15.89 0.27 -12.99
N LYS A 20 14.95 -0.68 -13.07
CA LYS A 20 14.37 -1.15 -14.35
C LYS A 20 12.85 -1.00 -14.44
N GLY A 21 12.21 -0.44 -13.42
CA GLY A 21 10.75 -0.31 -13.40
C GLY A 21 10.05 -1.53 -12.79
N ALA A 22 8.72 -1.46 -12.80
CA ALA A 22 7.82 -2.51 -12.36
C ALA A 22 6.92 -2.96 -13.53
N THR A 23 6.51 -4.22 -13.51
CA THR A 23 5.68 -4.83 -14.54
C THR A 23 4.56 -5.68 -13.94
N LEU A 24 3.46 -5.82 -14.69
CA LEU A 24 2.39 -6.80 -14.49
C LEU A 24 2.31 -7.65 -15.76
N ASN A 25 2.53 -8.95 -15.64
CA ASN A 25 2.55 -9.88 -16.78
C ASN A 25 3.47 -9.41 -17.93
N GLY A 26 4.63 -8.86 -17.55
CA GLY A 26 5.63 -8.32 -18.49
C GLY A 26 5.33 -6.94 -19.06
N GLN A 27 4.15 -6.36 -18.80
CA GLN A 27 3.81 -5.01 -19.23
C GLN A 27 4.20 -3.97 -18.16
N PRO A 28 4.84 -2.85 -18.53
CA PRO A 28 5.17 -1.79 -17.57
C PRO A 28 3.94 -1.26 -16.84
N ILE A 29 4.09 -0.99 -15.55
CA ILE A 29 3.05 -0.40 -14.71
C ILE A 29 3.54 0.89 -14.03
N SER A 30 2.60 1.75 -13.68
CA SER A 30 2.85 2.95 -12.88
C SER A 30 1.73 3.14 -11.85
N VAL A 31 2.05 3.87 -10.78
CA VAL A 31 1.04 4.28 -9.80
C VAL A 31 0.00 5.19 -10.46
N SER A 32 -1.19 5.26 -9.85
CA SER A 32 -2.26 6.13 -10.35
C SER A 32 -1.87 7.60 -10.35
N GLN A 33 -2.61 8.38 -11.13
CA GLN A 33 -2.45 9.84 -11.23
C GLN A 33 -3.54 10.62 -10.49
N ILE A 34 -4.30 9.96 -9.60
CA ILE A 34 -5.30 10.62 -8.76
C ILE A 34 -4.59 11.58 -7.81
N LYS A 35 -5.01 12.86 -7.84
CA LYS A 35 -4.40 13.94 -7.05
C LYS A 35 -5.19 14.31 -5.80
N GLU A 36 -6.48 14.02 -5.82
CA GLU A 36 -7.43 14.50 -4.81
C GLU A 36 -7.89 13.34 -3.95
N ILE A 37 -7.71 13.45 -2.63
CA ILE A 37 -7.98 12.36 -1.68
C ILE A 37 -9.44 11.85 -1.75
N HIS A 38 -10.41 12.74 -1.99
CA HIS A 38 -11.83 12.36 -2.11
C HIS A 38 -12.16 11.57 -3.38
N LYS A 39 -11.24 11.50 -4.35
CA LYS A 39 -11.32 10.65 -5.54
C LYS A 39 -10.49 9.37 -5.41
N ALA A 40 -9.79 9.20 -4.29
CA ALA A 40 -8.89 8.08 -4.10
C ALA A 40 -9.65 6.84 -3.59
N LEU A 41 -9.33 5.69 -4.18
CA LEU A 41 -9.64 4.37 -3.68
C LEU A 41 -8.45 3.84 -2.90
N VAL A 42 -8.59 3.77 -1.57
CA VAL A 42 -7.51 3.32 -0.68
C VAL A 42 -7.82 1.95 -0.08
N ALA A 43 -6.79 1.22 0.30
CA ALA A 43 -6.95 -0.06 1.01
C ALA A 43 -6.34 -0.03 2.41
N THR A 44 -6.82 -0.91 3.27
CA THR A 44 -6.24 -1.16 4.60
C THR A 44 -6.50 -2.59 5.04
N GLY A 45 -5.79 -3.02 6.08
CA GLY A 45 -6.08 -4.25 6.80
C GLY A 45 -6.23 -4.03 8.30
N PHE A 46 -6.92 -4.99 8.90
CA PHE A 46 -7.21 -4.98 10.33
C PHE A 46 -6.44 -6.11 10.99
N PRO A 47 -5.67 -5.82 12.05
CA PRO A 47 -4.90 -6.84 12.74
C PRO A 47 -5.80 -7.95 13.27
N TYR A 48 -5.23 -9.14 13.47
CA TYR A 48 -5.97 -10.28 14.02
C TYR A 48 -6.39 -10.05 15.48
N LYS A 49 -5.62 -9.28 16.25
CA LYS A 49 -5.91 -8.93 17.65
C LYS A 49 -6.89 -7.77 17.74
N ARG A 50 -8.14 -7.98 17.32
CA ARG A 50 -9.21 -6.95 17.29
C ARG A 50 -9.90 -6.72 18.62
N HIS A 51 -9.64 -7.58 19.60
CA HIS A 51 -10.28 -7.57 20.92
C HIS A 51 -9.58 -6.65 21.94
N ILE A 52 -8.58 -5.87 21.50
CA ILE A 52 -7.87 -4.89 22.33
C ILE A 52 -8.64 -3.56 22.25
N GLU A 53 -8.78 -2.82 23.36
CA GLU A 53 -9.43 -1.50 23.35
C GLU A 53 -8.42 -0.34 23.47
N PRO A 54 -8.47 0.67 22.57
CA PRO A 54 -9.27 0.68 21.35
C PRO A 54 -8.74 -0.33 20.31
N PRO A 55 -9.61 -0.88 19.43
CA PRO A 55 -9.15 -1.80 18.41
C PRO A 55 -8.13 -1.10 17.50
N PRO A 56 -6.98 -1.73 17.21
CA PRO A 56 -5.96 -1.06 16.42
C PRO A 56 -6.50 -0.72 15.01
N ASN A 57 -6.03 0.41 14.46
CA ASN A 57 -6.41 0.98 13.16
C ASN A 57 -7.84 1.56 13.05
N ILE A 58 -8.71 1.46 14.07
CA ILE A 58 -10.03 2.12 14.04
C ILE A 58 -9.94 3.65 14.07
N PRO A 59 -9.05 4.28 14.87
CA PRO A 59 -8.90 5.74 14.82
C PRO A 59 -8.46 6.23 13.44
N GLU A 60 -7.51 5.55 12.81
CA GLU A 60 -7.04 5.85 11.44
C GLU A 60 -8.17 5.71 10.43
N LEU A 61 -8.91 4.59 10.48
CA LEU A 61 -10.07 4.34 9.62
C LEU A 61 -11.09 5.47 9.73
N THR A 62 -11.41 5.90 10.94
CA THR A 62 -12.40 6.95 11.19
C THR A 62 -11.95 8.31 10.63
N ARG A 63 -10.64 8.58 10.60
CA ARG A 63 -10.07 9.78 9.98
C ARG A 63 -10.04 9.69 8.45
N VAL A 64 -9.74 8.53 7.87
CA VAL A 64 -9.59 8.35 6.42
C VAL A 64 -10.94 8.21 5.72
N MET A 65 -11.85 7.40 6.26
CA MET A 65 -13.12 7.02 5.62
C MET A 65 -13.98 8.19 5.08
N PRO A 66 -14.19 9.30 5.80
CA PRO A 66 -15.01 10.40 5.30
C PRO A 66 -14.34 11.22 4.18
N ASN A 67 -13.04 11.02 3.92
CA ASN A 67 -12.24 11.85 3.03
C ASN A 67 -11.88 11.17 1.70
N VAL A 68 -12.23 9.90 1.51
CA VAL A 68 -11.85 9.09 0.34
C VAL A 68 -13.06 8.65 -0.48
N GLN A 69 -12.86 8.30 -1.75
CA GLN A 69 -13.95 7.77 -2.59
C GLN A 69 -14.45 6.43 -2.06
N GLY A 70 -13.53 5.62 -1.53
CA GLY A 70 -13.88 4.36 -0.92
C GLY A 70 -12.70 3.68 -0.27
N ILE A 71 -13.02 2.69 0.55
CA ILE A 71 -12.05 1.83 1.21
C ILE A 71 -12.21 0.41 0.67
N ARG A 72 -11.08 -0.28 0.47
CA ARG A 72 -11.00 -1.70 0.20
C ARG A 72 -10.29 -2.42 1.35
N ARG A 73 -10.70 -3.67 1.56
CA ARG A 73 -10.04 -4.61 2.45
C ARG A 73 -9.87 -5.90 1.64
N GLY A 74 -8.76 -5.99 0.89
CA GLY A 74 -8.47 -7.10 -0.01
C GLY A 74 -8.07 -8.38 0.74
N GLY A 75 -7.50 -8.24 1.93
CA GLY A 75 -7.11 -9.36 2.79
C GLY A 75 -5.73 -9.95 2.48
N SER A 76 -4.98 -9.33 1.57
CA SER A 76 -3.59 -9.66 1.27
C SER A 76 -2.79 -8.38 1.09
N ALA A 77 -1.96 -8.05 2.09
CA ALA A 77 -1.09 -6.87 2.03
C ALA A 77 -0.18 -6.88 0.79
N ALA A 78 0.35 -8.06 0.43
CA ALA A 78 1.22 -8.20 -0.74
C ALA A 78 0.51 -7.80 -2.04
N LEU A 79 -0.77 -8.18 -2.19
CA LEU A 79 -1.59 -7.82 -3.35
C LEU A 79 -2.05 -6.36 -3.28
N ASP A 80 -2.45 -5.87 -2.11
CA ASP A 80 -2.87 -4.47 -1.95
C ASP A 80 -1.71 -3.51 -2.30
N VAL A 81 -0.48 -3.82 -1.88
CA VAL A 81 0.72 -3.04 -2.26
C VAL A 81 1.02 -3.17 -3.76
N ALA A 82 0.90 -4.35 -4.35
CA ALA A 82 1.07 -4.54 -5.79
C ALA A 82 0.01 -3.80 -6.62
N TYR A 83 -1.22 -3.72 -6.11
CA TYR A 83 -2.31 -2.98 -6.72
C TYR A 83 -2.11 -1.46 -6.65
N VAL A 84 -1.47 -0.95 -5.60
CA VAL A 84 -0.98 0.44 -5.58
C VAL A 84 0.08 0.64 -6.67
N ALA A 85 1.03 -0.27 -6.82
CA ALA A 85 2.08 -0.17 -7.83
C ALA A 85 1.54 -0.15 -9.27
N CYS A 86 0.39 -0.78 -9.56
CA CYS A 86 -0.25 -0.73 -10.86
C CYS A 86 -1.44 0.23 -10.98
N GLY A 87 -1.66 1.08 -9.96
CA GLY A 87 -2.67 2.14 -9.99
C GLY A 87 -4.13 1.64 -9.89
N ARG A 88 -4.36 0.38 -9.49
CA ARG A 88 -5.70 -0.13 -9.13
C ARG A 88 -6.19 0.41 -7.80
N LEU A 89 -5.24 0.73 -6.92
CA LEU A 89 -5.45 1.44 -5.67
C LEU A 89 -4.57 2.69 -5.67
N ASP A 90 -5.03 3.73 -5.00
CA ASP A 90 -4.35 5.02 -4.92
C ASP A 90 -3.44 5.12 -3.70
N GLY A 91 -3.72 4.32 -2.67
CA GLY A 91 -2.92 4.21 -1.47
C GLY A 91 -3.32 3.02 -0.60
N TYR A 92 -2.43 2.67 0.32
CA TYR A 92 -2.66 1.61 1.30
C TYR A 92 -1.96 1.96 2.61
N TRP A 93 -2.64 1.70 3.73
CA TRP A 93 -2.03 1.79 5.06
C TRP A 93 -2.40 0.59 5.90
N GLU A 94 -1.45 0.09 6.69
CA GLU A 94 -1.73 -0.96 7.68
C GLU A 94 -0.65 -0.95 8.78
N SER A 95 -1.05 -1.40 9.96
CA SER A 95 -0.19 -1.63 11.11
C SER A 95 -0.12 -3.12 11.46
N SER A 96 0.83 -3.50 12.30
CA SER A 96 1.01 -4.89 12.77
C SER A 96 1.32 -5.88 11.64
N LEU A 97 1.97 -5.41 10.58
CA LEU A 97 2.45 -6.25 9.48
C LEU A 97 3.77 -6.92 9.85
N HIS A 98 3.97 -8.14 9.37
CA HIS A 98 5.30 -8.71 9.27
C HIS A 98 5.97 -8.25 7.98
N LEU A 99 7.31 -8.23 7.99
CA LEU A 99 8.08 -7.75 6.85
C LEU A 99 7.75 -8.50 5.54
N TRP A 100 7.58 -9.82 5.61
CA TRP A 100 7.26 -10.65 4.45
C TRP A 100 5.90 -10.35 3.82
N ASP A 101 4.98 -9.70 4.55
CA ASP A 101 3.63 -9.40 4.04
C ASP A 101 3.66 -8.32 2.95
N TRP A 102 4.68 -7.44 2.92
CA TRP A 102 4.68 -6.26 2.05
C TRP A 102 6.02 -5.96 1.38
N ILE A 103 7.15 -6.48 1.88
CA ILE A 103 8.49 -6.11 1.40
C ILE A 103 8.68 -6.40 -0.10
N GLY A 104 8.05 -7.45 -0.63
CA GLY A 104 8.08 -7.77 -2.06
C GLY A 104 7.44 -6.70 -2.94
N GLY A 105 6.37 -6.07 -2.46
CA GLY A 105 5.66 -5.01 -3.19
C GLY A 105 6.30 -3.62 -3.06
N VAL A 106 7.14 -3.38 -2.04
CA VAL A 106 7.80 -2.08 -1.83
C VAL A 106 8.63 -1.65 -3.02
N LEU A 107 9.42 -2.57 -3.57
CA LEU A 107 10.25 -2.26 -4.72
C LEU A 107 9.37 -1.93 -5.92
N MET A 108 8.23 -2.62 -6.09
CA MET A 108 7.28 -2.32 -7.15
C MET A 108 6.71 -0.92 -7.04
N VAL A 109 6.25 -0.52 -5.85
CA VAL A 109 5.70 0.83 -5.65
C VAL A 109 6.76 1.89 -5.97
N LYS A 110 8.00 1.72 -5.50
CA LYS A 110 9.08 2.67 -5.77
C LYS A 110 9.41 2.77 -7.27
N GLU A 111 9.57 1.63 -7.93
CA GLU A 111 9.89 1.58 -9.37
C GLU A 111 8.72 2.04 -10.26
N ALA A 112 7.48 1.92 -9.77
CA ALA A 112 6.27 2.44 -10.43
C ALA A 112 6.04 3.96 -10.19
N GLY A 113 6.92 4.64 -9.46
CA GLY A 113 6.85 6.08 -9.19
C GLY A 113 6.04 6.48 -7.95
N GLY A 114 5.76 5.53 -7.05
CA GLY A 114 5.07 5.75 -5.78
C GLY A 114 6.01 6.04 -4.60
N ILE A 115 5.39 6.32 -3.46
CA ILE A 115 6.07 6.61 -2.19
C ILE A 115 5.75 5.52 -1.17
N VAL A 116 6.74 5.17 -0.35
CA VAL A 116 6.63 4.16 0.72
C VAL A 116 7.25 4.71 2.00
N THR A 117 6.47 4.81 3.07
CA THR A 117 6.94 5.19 4.41
C THR A 117 6.34 4.28 5.48
N GLN A 118 6.83 4.42 6.71
CA GLN A 118 6.08 4.02 7.90
C GLN A 118 5.01 5.07 8.25
N MET A 119 4.14 4.76 9.21
CA MET A 119 3.13 5.69 9.74
C MET A 119 3.74 6.92 10.44
N ASP A 120 4.93 6.81 11.02
CA ASP A 120 5.67 7.95 11.58
C ASP A 120 6.31 8.85 10.50
N GLY A 121 6.16 8.50 9.22
CA GLY A 121 6.70 9.22 8.08
C GLY A 121 8.17 8.90 7.77
N ILE A 122 8.82 8.04 8.54
CA ILE A 122 10.22 7.67 8.32
C ILE A 122 10.32 6.62 7.21
N THR A 123 11.50 6.55 6.58
CA THR A 123 11.82 5.46 5.65
C THR A 123 11.76 4.12 6.39
N TRP A 124 11.10 3.15 5.78
CA TRP A 124 10.99 1.80 6.34
C TRP A 124 12.34 1.10 6.52
N SER A 125 12.40 0.14 7.44
CA SER A 125 13.54 -0.74 7.68
C SER A 125 13.08 -2.19 7.85
N MET A 126 14.02 -3.11 8.03
CA MET A 126 13.71 -4.53 8.30
C MET A 126 12.94 -4.76 9.61
N LYS A 127 12.83 -3.73 10.47
CA LYS A 127 12.10 -3.76 11.74
C LYS A 127 10.73 -3.07 11.66
N SER A 128 10.36 -2.53 10.49
CA SER A 128 9.07 -1.88 10.29
C SER A 128 7.92 -2.84 10.54
N THR A 129 6.91 -2.38 11.29
CA THR A 129 5.63 -3.09 11.50
C THR A 129 4.44 -2.32 10.95
N THR A 130 4.67 -1.13 10.41
CA THR A 130 3.66 -0.27 9.79
C THR A 130 4.08 0.10 8.39
N LEU A 131 3.09 0.40 7.56
CA LEU A 131 3.30 0.77 6.17
C LEU A 131 2.27 1.80 5.75
N VAL A 132 2.71 2.81 4.99
CA VAL A 132 1.88 3.73 4.23
C VAL A 132 2.48 3.84 2.83
N VAL A 133 1.70 3.48 1.82
CA VAL A 133 2.08 3.59 0.41
C VAL A 133 1.02 4.33 -0.39
N GLY A 134 1.44 4.91 -1.51
CA GLY A 134 0.53 5.54 -2.46
C GLY A 134 1.28 6.24 -3.57
N ASN A 135 0.53 6.84 -4.48
CA ASN A 135 1.12 7.74 -5.47
C ASN A 135 1.65 9.04 -4.81
N PRO A 136 2.45 9.86 -5.52
CA PRO A 136 3.06 11.07 -4.95
C PRO A 136 2.10 12.12 -4.39
N PHE A 137 0.83 12.10 -4.80
CA PHE A 137 -0.19 13.07 -4.37
C PHE A 137 -0.99 12.54 -3.17
N ILE A 138 -1.33 11.25 -3.18
CA ILE A 138 -2.18 10.62 -2.17
C ILE A 138 -1.39 10.21 -0.94
N GLN A 139 -0.18 9.69 -1.10
CA GLN A 139 0.61 9.18 0.03
C GLN A 139 0.84 10.25 1.12
N PRO A 140 1.21 11.51 0.82
CA PRO A 140 1.45 12.51 1.86
C PRO A 140 0.18 12.90 2.63
N THR A 141 -0.96 12.91 1.94
CA THR A 141 -2.26 13.23 2.55
C THR A 141 -2.74 12.06 3.40
N LEU A 142 -2.61 10.83 2.90
CA LEU A 142 -2.95 9.61 3.64
C LEU A 142 -2.10 9.47 4.90
N LEU A 143 -0.78 9.72 4.81
CA LEU A 143 0.13 9.69 5.95
C LEU A 143 -0.34 10.60 7.09
N LYS A 144 -0.71 11.85 6.79
CA LYS A 144 -1.23 12.80 7.80
C LYS A 144 -2.53 12.33 8.45
N MET A 145 -3.36 11.57 7.74
CA MET A 145 -4.62 11.04 8.28
C MET A 145 -4.42 9.84 9.18
N VAL A 146 -3.33 9.09 9.01
CA VAL A 146 -3.05 7.86 9.78
C VAL A 146 -2.02 8.05 10.90
N GLN A 147 -1.47 9.26 11.02
CA GLN A 147 -0.70 9.71 12.19
C GLN A 147 -1.61 9.99 13.39
#